data_AF-A0A9E4EZH8-F1
#
_entry.id   AF-A0A9E4EZH8-F1
#
_cell.length_a   1.000
_cell.length_b   1.000
_cell.length_c   1.000
_cell.angle_alpha   90.00
_cell.angle_beta   90.00
_cell.angle_gamma   90.00
#
_symmetry.space_group_name_H-M   'P 1'
#
loop_
_entity.id
_entity.type
_entity.pdbx_description
1 polymer ?
#
loop_
_entity_poly.entity_id
_entity_poly.type
_entity_poly.pdbx_seq_one_letter_code
_entity_poly.pdbx_strand_id
1 'polypeptide(L)'
;CCGCPIGNLSLELSALDEEMRMRLKEVWDGVFERIALVLAQSQAEGELPGEIAPLVYARSFFSQMQGAHIIARCSQDEASLREDCERAVMSLPWAQKEESK
;
A
#
# COMPACT_ATOMS: atom_id res chain seq x y z
N CYS A 1 1.54 -16.19 -0.05
CA CYS A 1 0.75 -15.33 -0.97
C CYS A 1 1.15 -15.58 -2.42
N CYS A 2 0.19 -15.75 -3.34
CA CYS A 2 0.44 -16.12 -4.74
C CYS A 2 0.98 -14.99 -5.64
N GLY A 3 1.40 -13.84 -5.11
CA GLY A 3 1.65 -12.67 -5.94
C GLY A 3 0.75 -11.49 -5.63
N CYS A 4 1.09 -10.32 -6.19
CA CYS A 4 0.12 -9.31 -6.55
C CYS A 4 -0.08 -9.39 -8.08
N PRO A 5 -1.19 -9.95 -8.59
CA PRO A 5 -1.42 -10.07 -10.03
C PRO A 5 -1.37 -8.74 -10.76
N ILE A 6 -1.86 -7.67 -10.13
CA ILE A 6 -1.83 -6.31 -10.68
C ILE A 6 -0.38 -5.83 -10.81
N GLY A 7 0.47 -6.12 -9.82
CA GLY A 7 1.91 -5.84 -9.85
C GLY A 7 2.62 -6.53 -11.01
N ASN A 8 2.39 -7.82 -11.20
CA ASN A 8 2.99 -8.58 -12.30
C ASN A 8 2.54 -8.05 -13.67
N LEU A 9 1.23 -7.87 -13.87
CA LEU A 9 0.68 -7.34 -15.12
C LEU A 9 1.16 -5.92 -15.42
N SER A 10 1.36 -5.10 -14.38
CA SER A 10 1.94 -3.76 -14.54
C SER A 10 3.38 -3.81 -15.05
N LEU A 11 4.17 -4.81 -14.67
CA LEU A 11 5.54 -4.97 -15.19
C LEU A 11 5.57 -5.57 -16.59
N GLU A 12 4.68 -6.51 -16.88
CA GLU A 12 4.69 -7.28 -18.14
C GLU A 12 3.99 -6.55 -19.30
N LEU A 13 2.87 -5.87 -19.03
CA LEU A 13 1.97 -5.38 -20.09
C LEU A 13 1.94 -3.85 -20.23
N SER A 14 2.35 -3.08 -19.22
CA SER A 14 2.22 -1.61 -19.26
C SER A 14 2.97 -0.94 -20.40
N ALA A 15 4.06 -1.54 -20.88
CA ALA A 15 4.86 -1.06 -21.99
C ALA A 15 4.42 -1.62 -23.36
N LEU A 16 3.56 -2.64 -23.37
CA LEU A 16 3.15 -3.37 -24.57
C LEU A 16 1.73 -3.00 -25.03
N ASP A 17 0.86 -2.63 -24.10
CA ASP A 17 -0.55 -2.35 -24.35
C ASP A 17 -1.01 -1.15 -23.52
N GLU A 18 -1.27 -0.02 -24.21
CA GLU A 18 -1.71 1.23 -23.61
C GLU A 18 -3.11 1.13 -22.99
N GLU A 19 -4.02 0.37 -23.60
CA GLU A 19 -5.36 0.17 -23.05
C GLU A 19 -5.27 -0.61 -21.74
N MET A 20 -4.45 -1.68 -21.71
CA MET A 20 -4.17 -2.42 -20.49
C MET A 20 -3.50 -1.55 -19.43
N ARG A 21 -2.52 -0.71 -19.82
CA ARG A 21 -1.85 0.23 -18.91
C ARG A 21 -2.86 1.17 -18.23
N MET A 22 -3.81 1.69 -18.98
CA MET A 22 -4.86 2.57 -18.44
C MET A 22 -5.80 1.82 -17.50
N ARG A 23 -6.23 0.60 -17.84
CA ARG A 23 -7.04 -0.24 -16.93
C ARG A 23 -6.30 -0.58 -15.63
N LEU A 24 -5.01 -0.92 -15.72
CA LEU A 24 -4.19 -1.16 -14.53
C LEU A 24 -4.03 0.09 -13.68
N LYS A 25 -3.87 1.26 -14.30
CA LYS A 25 -3.86 2.55 -13.60
C LYS A 25 -5.15 2.79 -12.82
N GLU A 26 -6.31 2.55 -13.42
CA GLU A 26 -7.61 2.70 -12.75
C GLU A 26 -7.72 1.75 -11.54
N VAL A 27 -7.25 0.51 -11.68
CA VAL A 27 -7.23 -0.45 -10.56
C VAL A 27 -6.32 0.05 -9.44
N TRP A 28 -5.13 0.56 -9.76
CA TRP A 28 -4.22 1.14 -8.75
C TRP A 28 -4.83 2.35 -8.04
N ASP A 29 -5.41 3.28 -8.81
CA ASP A 29 -6.05 4.46 -8.25
C ASP A 29 -7.21 4.06 -7.32
N GLY A 30 -8.04 3.09 -7.71
CA GLY A 30 -9.11 2.56 -6.87
C GLY A 30 -8.63 1.88 -5.58
N VAL A 31 -7.45 1.24 -5.58
CA VAL A 31 -6.84 0.71 -4.34
C VAL A 31 -6.46 1.85 -3.41
N PHE A 32 -5.80 2.90 -3.92
CA PHE A 32 -5.40 4.03 -3.10
C PHE A 32 -6.59 4.81 -2.55
N GLU A 33 -7.64 4.99 -3.36
CA GLU A 33 -8.88 5.65 -2.93
C GLU A 33 -9.58 4.90 -1.80
N ARG A 34 -9.62 3.56 -1.85
CA ARG A 34 -10.24 2.75 -0.78
C ARG A 34 -9.50 2.87 0.54
N ILE A 35 -8.16 2.84 0.50
CA ILE A 35 -7.35 3.05 1.70
C ILE A 35 -7.53 4.48 2.22
N ALA A 36 -7.51 5.47 1.32
CA ALA A 36 -7.72 6.88 1.67
C ALA A 36 -9.09 7.13 2.30
N LEU A 37 -10.13 6.42 1.84
CA LEU A 37 -11.47 6.51 2.42
C LEU A 37 -11.49 6.05 3.89
N VAL A 38 -10.83 4.93 4.19
CA VAL A 38 -10.71 4.43 5.57
C VAL A 38 -9.96 5.44 6.44
N LEU A 39 -8.85 5.99 5.95
CA LEU A 39 -8.09 7.01 6.68
C LEU A 39 -8.91 8.29 6.92
N ALA A 40 -9.67 8.75 5.93
CA ALA A 40 -10.54 9.92 6.07
C ALA A 40 -11.68 9.68 7.06
N GLN A 41 -12.23 8.46 7.09
CA GLN A 41 -13.23 8.08 8.08
C GLN A 41 -12.65 8.11 9.50
N SER A 42 -11.48 7.51 9.73
CA SER A 42 -10.80 7.55 11.03
C SER A 42 -10.42 8.99 11.44
N GLN A 43 -10.13 9.89 10.51
CA GLN A 43 -9.96 11.32 10.81
C GLN A 43 -11.27 11.96 11.29
N ALA A 44 -12.39 11.67 10.63
CA ALA A 44 -13.70 12.21 11.01
C ALA A 44 -14.17 11.70 12.38
N GLU A 45 -13.75 10.50 12.77
CA GLU A 45 -14.00 9.88 14.07
C GLU A 45 -13.01 10.36 15.16
N GLY A 46 -11.99 11.14 14.79
CA GLY A 46 -10.99 11.69 15.71
C GLY A 46 -9.90 10.70 16.11
N GLU A 47 -9.82 9.53 15.47
CA GLU A 47 -8.78 8.52 15.71
C GLU A 47 -7.45 8.90 15.04
N LEU A 48 -7.51 9.66 13.94
CA LEU A 48 -6.33 10.14 13.20
C LEU A 48 -6.21 11.67 13.23
N PRO A 49 -4.97 12.23 13.19
CA PRO A 49 -4.78 13.67 13.12
C PRO A 49 -5.41 14.27 11.85
N GLY A 50 -6.15 15.37 11.95
CA GLY A 50 -6.79 16.02 10.79
C GLY A 50 -5.82 16.58 9.74
N GLU A 51 -4.54 16.74 10.09
CA GLU A 51 -3.50 17.28 9.21
C GLU A 51 -2.91 16.26 8.24
N ILE A 52 -3.17 14.95 8.43
CA ILE A 52 -2.68 13.93 7.50
C ILE A 52 -3.42 14.06 6.16
N ALA A 53 -2.72 13.82 5.06
CA ALA A 53 -3.32 13.73 3.73
C ALA A 53 -3.62 12.25 3.41
N PRO A 54 -4.90 11.79 3.45
CA PRO A 54 -5.25 10.38 3.34
C PRO A 54 -4.68 9.68 2.11
N LEU A 55 -4.79 10.33 0.94
CA LEU A 55 -4.31 9.75 -0.32
C LEU A 55 -2.78 9.60 -0.37
N VAL A 56 -2.04 10.52 0.25
CA VAL A 56 -0.57 10.47 0.31
C VAL A 56 -0.14 9.27 1.14
N TYR A 57 -0.73 9.08 2.32
CA TYR A 57 -0.42 7.94 3.18
C TYR A 57 -0.92 6.61 2.61
N ALA A 58 -2.09 6.59 1.97
CA ALA A 58 -2.59 5.42 1.27
C ALA A 58 -1.62 4.93 0.19
N ARG A 59 -1.12 5.85 -0.65
CA ARG A 59 -0.12 5.54 -1.68
C ARG A 59 1.19 5.06 -1.05
N SER A 60 1.71 5.78 -0.06
CA SER A 60 2.96 5.43 0.61
C SER A 60 2.92 4.03 1.25
N PHE A 61 1.88 3.75 2.04
CA PHE A 61 1.68 2.47 2.71
C PHE A 61 1.62 1.31 1.72
N PHE A 62 0.76 1.43 0.70
CA PHE A 62 0.57 0.34 -0.26
C PHE A 62 1.80 0.14 -1.16
N SER A 63 2.52 1.20 -1.51
CA SER A 63 3.81 1.10 -2.23
C SER A 63 4.85 0.32 -1.43
N GLN A 64 4.94 0.50 -0.11
CA GLN A 64 5.84 -0.28 0.74
C GLN A 64 5.45 -1.76 0.76
N MET A 65 4.17 -2.08 0.92
CA MET A 65 3.68 -3.47 0.86
C MET A 65 3.99 -4.13 -0.49
N GLN A 66 3.81 -3.41 -1.60
CA GLN A 66 4.10 -3.94 -2.93
C GLN A 66 5.60 -4.17 -3.15
N GLY A 67 6.46 -3.30 -2.62
CA GLY A 67 7.91 -3.47 -2.61
C GLY A 67 8.34 -4.69 -1.81
N ALA A 68 7.84 -4.82 -0.57
CA ALA A 68 8.04 -5.97 0.30
C ALA A 68 7.70 -7.28 -0.41
N HIS A 69 6.53 -7.31 -1.07
CA HIS A 69 6.09 -8.45 -1.82
C HIS A 69 7.05 -8.78 -2.98
N ILE A 70 7.50 -7.79 -3.76
CA ILE A 70 8.45 -8.02 -4.87
C ILE A 70 9.79 -8.58 -4.37
N ILE A 71 10.33 -8.04 -3.29
CA ILE A 71 11.61 -8.49 -2.69
C ILE A 71 11.49 -9.94 -2.19
N ALA A 72 10.40 -10.24 -1.47
CA ALA A 72 10.15 -11.58 -0.93
C ALA A 72 9.95 -12.65 -2.02
N ARG A 73 9.56 -12.27 -3.24
CA ARG A 73 9.49 -13.22 -4.37
C ARG A 73 10.85 -13.73 -4.81
N CYS A 74 11.91 -12.96 -4.61
CA CYS A 74 13.26 -13.38 -4.94
C CYS A 74 13.87 -14.27 -3.86
N SER A 75 13.68 -13.92 -2.58
CA SER A 75 14.23 -14.69 -1.45
C SER A 75 13.39 -15.91 -1.06
N GLN A 76 12.11 -15.94 -1.46
CA GLN A 76 11.11 -16.89 -0.95
C GLN A 76 11.04 -16.93 0.59
N ASP A 77 11.38 -15.81 1.24
CA ASP A 77 11.43 -15.67 2.69
C ASP A 77 10.14 -15.03 3.22
N GLU A 78 9.26 -15.87 3.78
CA GLU A 78 8.01 -15.42 4.38
C GLU A 78 8.19 -14.63 5.67
N ALA A 79 9.29 -14.83 6.40
CA ALA A 79 9.58 -14.08 7.61
C ALA A 79 9.96 -12.65 7.26
N SER A 80 10.87 -12.48 6.29
CA SER A 80 11.23 -11.15 5.76
C SER A 80 10.03 -10.39 5.21
N LEU A 81 9.13 -11.08 4.47
CA LEU A 81 7.89 -10.46 3.97
C LEU A 81 7.01 -9.93 5.12
N ARG A 82 6.87 -10.72 6.19
CA ARG A 82 6.07 -10.32 7.34
C ARG A 82 6.66 -9.09 8.02
N GLU A 83 7.96 -9.10 8.28
CA GLU A 83 8.65 -7.98 8.90
C GLU A 83 8.55 -6.71 8.06
N ASP A 84 8.68 -6.81 6.73
CA ASP A 84 8.53 -5.65 5.84
C ASP A 84 7.08 -5.10 5.84
N CYS A 85 6.08 -5.97 5.89
CA CYS A 85 4.68 -5.57 6.04
C CYS A 85 4.43 -4.87 7.38
N GLU A 86 5.01 -5.38 8.48
CA GLU A 86 4.94 -4.75 9.79
C GLU A 86 5.63 -3.38 9.79
N ARG A 87 6.81 -3.26 9.16
CA ARG A 87 7.52 -1.98 8.97
C ARG A 87 6.66 -0.98 8.20
N ALA A 88 5.93 -1.41 7.17
CA ALA A 88 5.04 -0.52 6.42
C ALA A 88 3.94 0.08 7.31
N VAL A 89 3.37 -0.70 8.24
CA VAL A 89 2.41 -0.21 9.23
C VAL A 89 3.08 0.75 10.20
N MET A 90 4.25 0.38 10.75
CA MET A 90 4.98 1.22 11.71
C MET A 90 5.52 2.52 11.12
N SER A 91 5.62 2.62 9.78
CA SER A 91 5.97 3.86 9.08
C SER A 91 4.87 4.93 9.14
N LEU A 92 3.64 4.54 9.51
CA LEU A 92 2.52 5.46 9.66
C LEU A 92 2.71 6.29 10.94
N PRO A 93 2.59 7.63 10.88
CA PRO A 93 2.93 8.49 12.02
C PRO A 93 2.00 8.31 13.23
N TRP A 94 0.83 7.70 13.04
CA TRP A 94 -0.10 7.37 14.11
C TRP A 94 0.10 5.97 14.70
N ALA A 95 0.78 5.06 14.00
CA ALA A 95 1.05 3.71 14.52
C ALA A 95 2.03 3.73 15.71
N GLN A 96 2.84 4.78 15.83
CA GLN A 96 3.81 4.94 16.91
C GLN A 96 3.21 5.52 18.21
N LYS A 97 1.93 5.88 18.24
CA LYS A 97 1.31 6.55 19.41
C LYS A 97 0.83 5.61 20.51
N GLU A 98 0.80 4.29 20.30
CA GLU A 98 0.31 3.33 21.30
C GLU A 98 1.26 3.06 22.48
N GLU A 99 2.52 3.51 22.44
CA GLU A 99 3.48 3.29 23.55
C GLU A 99 3.48 4.38 24.64
N SER A 100 2.58 5.37 24.56
CA SER A 100 2.48 6.42 25.58
C SER A 100 1.12 6.40 26.28
N LYS A 101 0.82 5.29 26.98
CA LYS A 101 -0.18 5.24 28.05
C LYS A 101 0.33 4.43 29.23
#